data_AF-A0A0K8R0S9-F1
#
_entry.id   AF-A0A0K8R0S9-F1
#
_cell.length_a   1.000
_cell.length_b   1.000
_cell.length_c   1.000
_cell.angle_alpha   90.00
_cell.angle_beta   90.00
_cell.angle_gamma   90.00
#
_symmetry.space_group_name_H-M   'P 1'
#
loop_
_entity.id
_entity.type
_entity.pdbx_description
1 polymer ?
#
loop_
_entity_poly.entity_id
_entity_poly.type
_entity_poly.pdbx_seq_one_letter_code
_entity_poly.pdbx_strand_id
1 'polypeptide(L)'
;MNWISILGLCLITLGTIFSFFGTYLSDKKSQKELTDQIREKDYIIDEINANNIKLIDQNSSLLTSNEKVSGTNENLISQNSQMLERISKYQADIEERNLKIIELEREMANFREYSYYADYNIYGTNINAGEGIKLTSDLYGRMSKILVEKDGQVFVKSSKEIIPQIDEVIKRYPNFPFGYFAKFDILKVHNDPEWKVYAAKAIKIFEVTTTISGHDASHDQALSILRKSGI
;
A
#
# COMPACT_ATOMS: atom_id res chain seq x y z
N MET A 1 57.91 59.45 -108.61
CA MET A 1 57.56 58.44 -107.58
C MET A 1 56.34 58.95 -106.82
N ASN A 2 55.20 58.25 -106.89
CA ASN A 2 53.95 58.71 -106.28
C ASN A 2 53.92 58.40 -104.79
N TRP A 3 54.50 59.30 -104.00
CA TRP A 3 54.55 59.24 -102.54
C TRP A 3 53.17 59.14 -101.88
N ILE A 4 52.12 59.67 -102.52
CA ILE A 4 50.74 59.69 -102.00
C ILE A 4 50.13 58.28 -101.95
N SER A 5 50.36 57.43 -102.95
CA SER A 5 49.86 56.04 -102.94
C SER A 5 50.56 55.17 -101.90
N ILE A 6 51.85 55.41 -101.67
CA ILE A 6 52.62 54.72 -100.63
C ILE A 6 52.10 55.13 -99.23
N LEU A 7 51.83 56.42 -99.03
CA LEU A 7 51.25 56.92 -97.78
C LEU A 7 49.85 56.34 -97.50
N GLY A 8 48.99 56.27 -98.52
CA GLY A 8 47.65 55.69 -98.39
C GLY A 8 47.67 54.21 -98.03
N LEU A 9 48.57 53.42 -98.64
CA LEU A 9 48.73 52.00 -98.33
C LEU A 9 49.29 51.77 -96.92
N CYS A 10 50.22 52.63 -96.47
CA CYS A 10 50.73 52.62 -95.10
C CYS A 10 49.64 52.97 -94.08
N LEU A 11 48.74 53.91 -94.38
CA LEU A 11 47.64 54.28 -93.47
C LEU A 11 46.58 53.19 -93.35
N ILE A 12 46.24 52.50 -94.45
CA ILE A 12 45.29 51.37 -94.41
C ILE A 12 45.88 50.19 -93.62
N THR A 13 47.15 49.86 -93.86
CA THR A 13 47.81 48.78 -93.11
C THR A 13 47.94 49.13 -91.63
N LEU A 14 48.32 50.37 -91.28
CA LEU A 14 48.30 50.86 -89.89
C LEU A 14 46.90 50.76 -89.27
N GLY A 15 45.84 51.18 -89.97
CA GLY A 15 44.47 51.08 -89.49
C GLY A 15 44.02 49.64 -89.20
N THR A 16 44.33 48.69 -90.09
CA THR A 16 44.03 47.27 -89.86
C THR A 16 44.81 46.68 -88.69
N ILE A 17 46.08 47.07 -88.53
CA ILE A 17 46.92 46.67 -87.39
C ILE A 17 46.34 47.22 -86.08
N PHE A 18 45.98 48.51 -86.02
CA PHE A 18 45.35 49.11 -84.83
C PHE A 18 43.99 48.47 -84.49
N SER A 19 43.16 48.15 -85.49
CA SER A 19 41.90 47.44 -85.28
C SER A 19 42.13 46.05 -84.69
N PHE A 20 43.08 45.28 -85.22
CA PHE A 20 43.41 43.93 -84.75
C PHE A 20 43.97 43.96 -83.32
N PHE A 21 44.87 44.91 -83.02
CA PHE A 21 45.39 45.10 -81.66
C PHE A 21 44.31 45.55 -80.69
N GLY A 22 43.38 46.41 -81.11
CA GLY A 22 42.24 46.87 -80.32
C GLY A 22 41.29 45.72 -79.95
N THR A 23 40.90 44.88 -80.92
CA THR A 23 40.06 43.70 -80.66
C THR A 23 40.78 42.68 -79.79
N TYR A 24 42.08 42.42 -80.04
CA TYR A 24 42.87 41.50 -79.22
C TYR A 24 43.00 41.97 -77.77
N LEU A 25 43.21 43.26 -77.53
CA LEU A 25 43.25 43.85 -76.19
C LEU A 25 41.88 43.78 -75.49
N SER A 26 40.80 44.05 -76.23
CA SER A 26 39.42 43.95 -75.72
C SER A 26 39.07 42.52 -75.32
N ASP A 27 39.35 41.55 -76.19
CA ASP A 27 39.11 40.13 -75.91
C ASP A 27 39.94 39.64 -74.73
N LYS A 28 41.22 40.04 -74.65
CA LYS A 28 42.08 39.69 -73.51
C LYS A 28 41.57 40.28 -72.19
N LYS A 29 41.06 41.51 -72.22
CA LYS A 29 40.43 42.14 -71.04
C LYS A 29 39.15 41.40 -70.63
N SER A 30 38.28 41.11 -71.59
CA SER A 30 37.03 40.36 -71.36
C SER A 30 37.30 38.94 -70.84
N GLN A 31 38.30 38.24 -71.37
CA GLN A 31 38.70 36.92 -70.90
C GLN A 31 39.23 36.95 -69.47
N LYS A 32 40.03 37.97 -69.13
CA LYS A 32 40.52 38.14 -67.76
C LYS A 32 39.37 38.37 -66.78
N GLU A 33 38.45 39.27 -67.10
CA GLU A 33 37.29 39.56 -66.28
C GLU A 33 36.40 38.33 -66.09
N LEU A 34 36.16 37.55 -67.15
CA LEU A 34 35.45 36.28 -67.06
C LEU A 34 36.18 35.27 -66.17
N THR A 35 37.50 35.16 -66.28
CA THR A 35 38.32 34.25 -65.47
C THR A 35 38.27 34.64 -63.98
N ASP A 36 38.32 35.94 -63.69
CA ASP A 36 38.23 36.46 -62.32
C ASP A 36 36.84 36.18 -61.73
N GLN A 37 35.77 36.38 -62.50
CA GLN A 37 34.40 36.02 -62.08
C GLN A 37 34.20 34.52 -61.87
N ILE A 38 34.78 33.67 -62.72
CA ILE A 38 34.74 32.21 -62.55
C ILE A 38 35.43 31.84 -61.24
N ARG A 39 36.63 32.37 -60.97
CA ARG A 39 37.36 32.11 -59.73
C ARG A 39 36.60 32.56 -58.49
N GLU A 40 35.95 33.72 -58.53
CA GLU A 40 35.11 34.21 -57.43
C GLU A 40 33.93 33.26 -57.18
N LYS A 41 33.24 32.82 -58.25
CA LYS A 41 32.14 31.86 -58.14
C LYS A 41 32.61 30.51 -57.61
N ASP A 42 33.74 30.01 -58.06
CA ASP A 42 34.33 28.75 -57.57
C ASP A 42 34.63 28.85 -56.06
N TYR A 43 35.19 29.99 -55.61
CA TYR A 43 35.42 30.23 -54.18
C TYR A 43 34.12 30.21 -53.36
N ILE A 44 33.05 30.86 -53.86
CA ILE A 44 31.74 30.84 -53.20
C ILE A 44 31.16 29.43 -53.16
N ILE A 45 31.29 28.66 -54.25
CA ILE A 45 30.82 27.27 -54.32
C ILE A 45 31.56 26.42 -53.28
N ASP A 46 32.87 26.59 -53.14
CA ASP A 46 33.68 25.87 -52.14
C ASP A 46 33.26 26.23 -50.71
N GLU A 47 33.01 27.51 -50.41
CA GLU A 47 32.52 27.95 -49.11
C GLU A 47 31.13 27.35 -48.79
N ILE A 48 30.21 27.36 -49.76
CA ILE A 48 28.89 26.75 -49.63
C ILE A 48 29.03 25.24 -49.38
N ASN A 49 29.91 24.55 -50.11
CA ASN A 49 30.13 23.12 -49.93
C ASN A 49 30.70 22.80 -48.55
N ALA A 50 31.67 23.57 -48.06
CA ALA A 50 32.22 23.42 -46.72
C ALA A 50 31.15 23.64 -45.63
N ASN A 51 30.31 24.66 -45.80
CA ASN A 51 29.19 24.93 -44.88
C ASN A 51 28.13 23.82 -44.91
N ASN A 52 27.82 23.27 -46.10
CA ASN A 52 26.89 22.15 -46.24
C ASN A 52 27.41 20.89 -45.54
N ILE A 53 28.71 20.57 -45.66
CA ILE A 53 29.34 19.45 -44.92
C ILE A 53 29.16 19.65 -43.41
N LYS A 54 29.45 20.85 -42.91
CA LYS A 54 29.29 21.17 -41.49
C LYS A 54 27.83 21.02 -41.01
N LEU A 55 26.86 21.45 -41.81
CA LEU A 55 25.44 21.28 -41.50
C LEU A 55 25.02 19.81 -41.48
N ILE A 56 25.54 19.00 -42.41
CA ILE A 56 25.31 17.55 -42.44
C ILE A 56 25.84 16.89 -41.17
N ASP A 57 27.06 17.24 -40.74
CA ASP A 57 27.66 16.71 -39.51
C ASP A 57 26.88 17.09 -38.26
N GLN A 58 26.40 18.35 -38.19
CA GLN A 58 25.55 18.82 -37.10
C GLN A 58 24.21 18.07 -37.07
N ASN A 59 23.58 17.87 -38.22
CA ASN A 59 22.31 17.13 -38.31
C ASN A 59 22.49 15.65 -37.92
N SER A 60 23.59 15.01 -38.33
CA SER A 60 23.94 13.65 -37.93
C SER A 60 24.12 13.52 -36.40
N SER A 61 24.79 14.51 -35.80
CA SER A 61 24.97 14.57 -34.34
C SER A 61 23.64 14.77 -33.60
N LEU A 62 22.75 15.63 -34.11
CA LEU A 62 21.42 15.85 -33.56
C LEU A 62 20.55 14.59 -33.65
N LEU A 63 20.60 13.86 -34.77
CA LEU A 63 19.88 12.60 -34.93
C LEU A 63 20.33 11.57 -33.88
N THR A 64 21.65 11.40 -33.72
CA THR A 64 22.23 10.49 -32.73
C THR A 64 21.81 10.87 -31.30
N SER A 65 21.79 12.17 -31.00
CA SER A 65 21.33 12.68 -29.70
C SER A 65 19.84 12.38 -29.47
N ASN A 66 19.00 12.57 -30.48
CA ASN A 66 17.57 12.28 -30.41
C ASN A 66 17.30 10.79 -30.18
N GLU A 67 18.03 9.90 -30.86
CA GLU A 67 17.93 8.45 -30.64
C GLU A 67 18.27 8.08 -29.19
N LYS A 68 19.33 8.67 -28.63
CA LYS A 68 19.72 8.46 -27.23
C LYS A 68 18.66 8.97 -26.24
N VAL A 69 18.07 10.14 -26.51
CA VAL A 69 16.97 10.70 -25.69
C VAL A 69 15.74 9.79 -25.77
N SER A 70 15.39 9.30 -26.96
CA SER A 70 14.28 8.36 -27.15
C SER A 70 14.49 7.09 -26.32
N GLY A 71 15.67 6.46 -26.43
CA GLY A 71 15.98 5.26 -25.65
C GLY A 71 15.99 5.51 -24.13
N THR A 72 16.42 6.70 -23.68
CA THR A 72 16.34 7.08 -22.27
C THR A 72 14.88 7.23 -21.81
N ASN A 73 14.02 7.83 -22.64
CA ASN A 73 12.60 7.98 -22.34
C ASN A 73 11.88 6.63 -22.27
N GLU A 74 12.17 5.69 -23.17
CA GLU A 74 11.62 4.33 -23.13
C GLU A 74 12.00 3.61 -21.83
N ASN A 75 13.25 3.73 -21.40
CA ASN A 75 13.71 3.19 -20.12
C ASN A 75 12.97 3.80 -18.93
N LEU A 76 12.77 5.12 -18.92
CA LEU A 76 12.00 5.81 -17.86
C LEU A 76 10.53 5.37 -17.83
N ILE A 77 9.89 5.20 -18.99
CA ILE A 77 8.52 4.70 -19.09
C ILE A 77 8.42 3.28 -18.51
N SER A 78 9.38 2.42 -18.84
CA SER A 78 9.45 1.05 -18.30
C SER A 78 9.62 1.05 -16.77
N GLN A 79 10.54 1.86 -16.25
CA GLN A 79 10.76 2.00 -14.80
C GLN A 79 9.51 2.53 -14.08
N ASN A 80 8.85 3.56 -14.63
CA ASN A 80 7.62 4.10 -14.06
C ASN A 80 6.50 3.06 -14.04
N SER A 81 6.37 2.26 -15.10
CA SER A 81 5.38 1.18 -15.17
C SER A 81 5.61 0.13 -14.07
N GLN A 82 6.87 -0.29 -13.87
CA GLN A 82 7.23 -1.22 -12.79
C GLN A 82 7.00 -0.62 -11.39
N MET A 83 7.24 0.67 -11.21
CA MET A 83 6.97 1.36 -9.94
C MET A 83 5.48 1.40 -9.63
N LEU A 84 4.63 1.69 -10.62
CA LEU A 84 3.18 1.70 -10.45
C LEU A 84 2.64 0.31 -10.07
N GLU A 85 3.16 -0.74 -10.69
CA GLU A 85 2.80 -2.13 -10.34
C GLU A 85 3.15 -2.44 -8.87
N ARG A 86 4.36 -2.06 -8.42
CA ARG A 86 4.78 -2.25 -7.02
C ARG A 86 3.91 -1.46 -6.04
N ILE A 87 3.55 -0.22 -6.38
CA ILE A 87 2.65 0.61 -5.56
C ILE A 87 1.29 -0.08 -5.42
N SER A 88 0.71 -0.56 -6.52
CA SER A 88 -0.57 -1.27 -6.50
C SER A 88 -0.51 -2.51 -5.62
N LYS A 89 0.58 -3.27 -5.67
CA LYS A 89 0.78 -4.45 -4.82
C LYS A 89 0.84 -4.07 -3.34
N TYR A 90 1.63 -3.06 -2.99
CA TYR A 90 1.73 -2.63 -1.59
C TYR A 90 0.42 -2.06 -1.04
N GLN A 91 -0.38 -1.41 -1.86
CA GLN A 91 -1.71 -0.95 -1.46
C GLN A 91 -2.63 -2.12 -1.09
N ALA A 92 -2.65 -3.18 -1.90
CA ALA A 92 -3.42 -4.39 -1.61
C ALA A 92 -2.94 -5.09 -0.32
N ASP A 93 -1.62 -5.25 -0.15
CA ASP A 93 -1.03 -5.85 1.06
C ASP A 93 -1.37 -5.05 2.33
N ILE A 94 -1.40 -3.71 2.25
CA ILE A 94 -1.78 -2.83 3.37
C ILE A 94 -3.26 -3.02 3.71
N GLU A 95 -4.14 -3.08 2.72
CA GLU A 95 -5.57 -3.27 2.93
C GLU A 95 -5.87 -4.61 3.61
N GLU A 96 -5.24 -5.69 3.15
CA GLU A 96 -5.36 -7.02 3.78
C GLU A 96 -4.91 -7.00 5.25
N ARG A 97 -3.77 -6.37 5.54
CA ARG A 97 -3.26 -6.26 6.92
C ARG A 97 -4.17 -5.42 7.81
N ASN A 98 -4.75 -4.34 7.29
CA ASN A 98 -5.68 -3.51 8.04
C ASN A 98 -6.96 -4.29 8.41
N LEU A 99 -7.49 -5.10 7.48
CA LEU A 99 -8.60 -6.00 7.78
C LEU A 99 -8.24 -6.99 8.89
N LYS A 100 -7.02 -7.56 8.85
CA LYS A 100 -6.56 -8.48 9.89
C LYS A 100 -6.37 -7.81 11.25
N ILE A 101 -5.89 -6.56 11.29
CA ILE A 101 -5.78 -5.78 12.53
C ILE A 101 -7.16 -5.57 13.15
N ILE A 102 -8.16 -5.17 12.36
CA ILE A 102 -9.54 -4.96 12.85
C ILE A 102 -10.13 -6.26 13.42
N GLU A 103 -9.86 -7.40 12.77
CA GLU A 103 -10.27 -8.71 13.27
C GLU A 103 -9.59 -9.04 14.61
N LEU A 104 -8.28 -8.89 14.70
CA LEU A 104 -7.52 -9.14 15.93
C LEU A 104 -7.89 -8.19 17.07
N GLU A 105 -8.19 -6.92 16.76
CA GLU A 105 -8.69 -5.96 17.75
C GLU A 105 -10.04 -6.40 18.33
N ARG A 106 -10.93 -6.91 17.48
CA ARG A 106 -12.22 -7.49 17.91
C ARG A 106 -12.03 -8.73 18.77
N GLU A 107 -11.15 -9.64 18.36
CA GLU A 107 -10.81 -10.84 19.13
C GLU A 107 -10.19 -10.47 20.48
N MET A 108 -9.27 -9.50 20.52
CA MET A 108 -8.63 -9.03 21.73
C MET A 108 -9.62 -8.32 22.66
N ALA A 109 -10.56 -7.53 22.12
CA ALA A 109 -11.61 -6.91 22.92
C ALA A 109 -12.47 -7.97 23.62
N ASN A 110 -12.92 -8.99 22.86
CA ASN A 110 -13.65 -10.13 23.43
C ASN A 110 -12.81 -10.86 24.48
N PHE A 111 -11.54 -11.13 24.18
CA PHE A 111 -10.62 -11.82 25.10
C PHE A 111 -10.43 -11.05 26.41
N ARG A 112 -10.26 -9.71 26.36
CA ARG A 112 -10.12 -8.89 27.57
C ARG A 112 -11.33 -8.99 28.48
N GLU A 113 -12.54 -8.97 27.92
CA GLU A 113 -13.77 -9.09 28.71
C GLU A 113 -13.90 -10.46 29.39
N TYR A 114 -13.51 -11.56 28.73
CA TYR A 114 -13.52 -12.89 29.34
C TYR A 114 -12.36 -13.12 30.30
N SER A 115 -11.18 -12.57 30.00
CA SER A 115 -10.01 -12.64 30.87
C SER A 115 -10.27 -11.98 32.21
N TYR A 116 -11.10 -10.93 32.24
CA TYR A 116 -11.53 -10.34 33.49
C TYR A 116 -12.31 -11.32 34.36
N TYR A 117 -13.04 -12.30 33.81
CA TYR A 117 -13.82 -13.27 34.60
C TYR A 117 -13.15 -14.64 34.75
N ALA A 118 -12.04 -14.89 34.07
CA ALA A 118 -11.41 -16.20 34.06
C ALA A 118 -10.70 -16.54 35.38
N ASP A 119 -10.17 -15.55 36.07
CA ASP A 119 -9.51 -15.72 37.38
C ASP A 119 -10.51 -15.73 38.56
N TYR A 120 -11.80 -15.49 38.31
CA TYR A 120 -12.84 -15.42 39.33
C TYR A 120 -13.46 -16.78 39.62
N ASN A 121 -13.45 -17.21 40.88
CA ASN A 121 -14.16 -18.41 41.31
C ASN A 121 -15.70 -18.24 41.29
N ILE A 122 -16.43 -19.28 41.70
CA ILE A 122 -17.91 -19.28 41.77
C ILE A 122 -18.50 -18.12 42.60
N TYR A 123 -17.76 -17.59 43.58
CA TYR A 123 -18.18 -16.44 44.37
C TYR A 123 -17.95 -15.10 43.66
N GLY A 124 -17.27 -15.07 42.52
CA GLY A 124 -16.86 -13.80 41.91
C GLY A 124 -15.76 -13.10 42.71
N THR A 125 -14.82 -13.89 43.25
CA THR A 125 -13.54 -13.40 43.78
C THR A 125 -12.35 -14.03 43.06
N ASN A 126 -11.26 -13.27 42.85
CA ASN A 126 -10.05 -13.73 42.18
C ASN A 126 -8.86 -13.97 43.12
N ILE A 127 -9.13 -14.04 44.43
CA ILE A 127 -8.07 -14.18 45.42
C ILE A 127 -7.94 -15.64 45.85
N ASN A 128 -6.76 -16.19 45.59
CA ASN A 128 -6.09 -17.12 46.49
C ASN A 128 -5.61 -16.34 47.75
N ALA A 129 -6.48 -15.56 48.39
CA ALA A 129 -6.11 -14.82 49.59
C ALA A 129 -5.89 -15.85 50.68
N GLY A 130 -4.66 -15.91 51.20
CA GLY A 130 -4.40 -16.53 52.48
C GLY A 130 -5.44 -16.07 53.51
N GLU A 131 -5.81 -16.98 54.40
CA GLU A 131 -6.86 -16.81 55.41
C GLU A 131 -6.83 -15.40 56.03
N GLY A 132 -7.77 -14.52 55.68
CA GLY A 132 -7.95 -13.24 56.38
C GLY A 132 -8.42 -12.04 55.56
N ILE A 133 -8.19 -11.98 54.25
CA ILE A 133 -8.59 -10.81 53.43
C ILE A 133 -9.74 -11.17 52.49
N LYS A 134 -10.97 -10.83 52.87
CA LYS A 134 -12.15 -10.91 51.99
C LYS A 134 -12.24 -9.63 51.16
N LEU A 135 -11.87 -9.65 49.88
CA LEU A 135 -12.26 -8.58 48.96
C LEU A 135 -13.77 -8.67 48.72
N THR A 136 -14.51 -7.71 49.24
CA THR A 136 -15.94 -7.56 49.00
C THR A 136 -16.15 -6.82 47.68
N SER A 137 -16.11 -7.55 46.55
CA SER A 137 -16.58 -7.01 45.27
C SER A 137 -18.12 -6.97 45.24
N ASP A 138 -18.72 -6.12 44.40
CA ASP A 138 -20.18 -6.13 44.19
C ASP A 138 -20.65 -7.51 43.69
N LEU A 139 -19.85 -8.14 42.80
CA LEU A 139 -20.12 -9.49 42.31
C LEU A 139 -20.12 -10.53 43.46
N TYR A 140 -19.16 -10.46 44.38
CA TYR A 140 -19.14 -11.30 45.59
C TYR A 140 -20.38 -11.11 46.46
N GLY A 141 -20.76 -9.87 46.74
CA GLY A 141 -21.95 -9.55 47.52
C GLY A 141 -23.25 -10.08 46.90
N ARG A 142 -23.27 -10.28 45.57
CA ARG A 142 -24.42 -10.84 44.84
C ARG A 142 -24.40 -12.35 44.81
N MET A 143 -23.26 -12.95 44.46
CA MET A 143 -23.10 -14.40 44.40
C MET A 143 -23.27 -15.05 45.78
N SER A 144 -22.73 -14.45 46.84
CA SER A 144 -22.92 -14.95 48.22
C SER A 144 -24.38 -15.01 48.67
N LYS A 145 -25.28 -14.21 48.08
CA LYS A 145 -26.73 -14.31 48.35
C LYS A 145 -27.39 -15.50 47.65
N ILE A 146 -26.79 -15.99 46.57
CA ILE A 146 -27.30 -17.08 45.73
C ILE A 146 -26.72 -18.43 46.15
N LEU A 147 -25.51 -18.42 46.72
CA LEU A 147 -24.78 -19.61 47.11
C LEU A 147 -25.02 -19.97 48.58
N VAL A 148 -24.83 -21.25 48.90
CA VAL A 148 -24.83 -21.79 50.27
C VAL A 148 -23.66 -22.77 50.40
N GLU A 149 -22.93 -22.67 51.51
CA GLU A 149 -21.86 -23.61 51.83
C GLU A 149 -22.40 -24.69 52.78
N LYS A 150 -22.17 -25.96 52.43
CA LYS A 150 -22.56 -27.11 53.24
C LYS A 150 -21.46 -28.16 53.16
N ASP A 151 -21.00 -28.63 54.31
CA ASP A 151 -19.96 -29.67 54.41
C ASP A 151 -18.68 -29.33 53.63
N GLY A 152 -18.30 -28.04 53.60
CA GLY A 152 -17.14 -27.53 52.86
C GLY A 152 -17.31 -27.47 51.33
N GLN A 153 -18.52 -27.71 50.83
CA GLN A 153 -18.86 -27.60 49.40
C GLN A 153 -19.84 -26.45 49.17
N VAL A 154 -19.71 -25.82 47.99
CA VAL A 154 -20.53 -24.67 47.60
C VAL A 154 -21.65 -25.13 46.67
N PHE A 155 -22.88 -24.82 47.02
CA PHE A 155 -24.08 -25.15 46.26
C PHE A 155 -24.86 -23.90 45.90
N VAL A 156 -25.63 -23.97 44.82
CA VAL A 156 -26.63 -22.95 44.50
C VAL A 156 -27.87 -23.19 45.34
N LYS A 157 -28.45 -22.14 45.93
CA LYS A 157 -29.70 -22.26 46.70
C LYS A 157 -30.80 -22.80 45.79
N SER A 158 -31.41 -23.92 46.17
CA SER A 158 -32.38 -24.63 45.32
C SER A 158 -33.78 -23.99 45.25
N SER A 159 -34.01 -22.79 45.80
CA SER A 159 -35.33 -22.13 45.77
C SER A 159 -35.52 -21.33 44.48
N LYS A 160 -36.70 -21.44 43.83
CA LYS A 160 -37.05 -20.59 42.67
C LYS A 160 -37.09 -19.09 43.02
N GLU A 161 -37.28 -18.75 44.29
CA GLU A 161 -37.29 -17.36 44.77
C GLU A 161 -35.95 -16.63 44.58
N ILE A 162 -34.86 -17.37 44.32
CA ILE A 162 -33.53 -16.79 44.09
C ILE A 162 -33.27 -16.45 42.60
N ILE A 163 -34.16 -16.86 41.69
CA ILE A 163 -34.01 -16.61 40.25
C ILE A 163 -33.88 -15.11 39.92
N PRO A 164 -34.69 -14.19 40.50
CA PRO A 164 -34.53 -12.75 40.24
C PRO A 164 -33.14 -12.21 40.59
N GLN A 165 -32.52 -12.73 41.66
CA GLN A 165 -31.18 -12.35 42.10
C GLN A 165 -30.12 -12.87 41.11
N ILE A 166 -30.30 -14.08 40.58
CA ILE A 166 -29.44 -14.62 39.53
C ILE A 166 -29.59 -13.80 38.24
N ASP A 167 -30.80 -13.42 37.87
CA ASP A 167 -31.05 -12.57 36.69
C ASP A 167 -30.40 -11.20 36.82
N GLU A 168 -30.35 -10.65 38.03
CA GLU A 168 -29.62 -9.42 38.29
C GLU A 168 -28.10 -9.59 38.07
N VAL A 169 -27.52 -10.72 38.49
CA VAL A 169 -26.11 -11.05 38.21
C VAL A 169 -25.88 -11.18 36.72
N ILE A 170 -26.70 -11.95 35.99
CA ILE A 170 -26.58 -12.13 34.54
C ILE A 170 -26.69 -10.79 33.81
N LYS A 171 -27.64 -9.93 34.21
CA LYS A 171 -27.83 -8.62 33.59
C LYS A 171 -26.62 -7.69 33.80
N ARG A 172 -26.03 -7.71 34.99
CA ARG A 172 -24.95 -6.80 35.37
C ARG A 172 -23.57 -7.30 34.97
N TYR A 173 -23.40 -8.62 34.91
CA TYR A 173 -22.16 -9.33 34.60
C TYR A 173 -22.41 -10.39 33.51
N PRO A 174 -22.74 -9.97 32.28
CA PRO A 174 -23.22 -10.87 31.23
C PRO A 174 -22.18 -11.87 30.72
N ASN A 175 -20.89 -11.66 31.00
CA ASN A 175 -19.80 -12.56 30.64
C ASN A 175 -19.27 -13.37 31.84
N PHE A 176 -19.87 -13.23 33.02
CA PHE A 176 -19.53 -14.04 34.19
C PHE A 176 -20.24 -15.40 34.12
N PRO A 177 -19.52 -16.52 33.97
CA PRO A 177 -20.14 -17.80 33.61
C PRO A 177 -20.99 -18.39 34.74
N PHE A 178 -20.63 -18.15 36.02
CA PHE A 178 -21.30 -18.78 37.15
C PHE A 178 -22.73 -18.26 37.40
N GLY A 179 -23.08 -17.07 36.92
CA GLY A 179 -24.48 -16.60 36.94
C GLY A 179 -25.39 -17.49 36.09
N TYR A 180 -24.94 -17.82 34.88
CA TYR A 180 -25.66 -18.75 33.99
C TYR A 180 -25.65 -20.18 34.52
N PHE A 181 -24.53 -20.63 35.09
CA PHE A 181 -24.43 -21.93 35.74
C PHE A 181 -25.43 -22.06 36.91
N ALA A 182 -25.54 -21.03 37.76
CA ALA A 182 -26.50 -21.02 38.86
C ALA A 182 -27.95 -21.08 38.36
N LYS A 183 -28.27 -20.33 37.29
CA LYS A 183 -29.61 -20.38 36.68
C LYS A 183 -29.91 -21.76 36.09
N PHE A 184 -28.94 -22.36 35.41
CA PHE A 184 -29.02 -23.72 34.91
C PHE A 184 -29.34 -24.72 36.03
N ASP A 185 -28.58 -24.68 37.12
CA ASP A 185 -28.70 -25.66 38.22
C ASP A 185 -30.10 -25.62 38.83
N ILE A 186 -30.61 -24.43 39.13
CA ILE A 186 -31.96 -24.25 39.68
C ILE A 186 -33.03 -24.71 38.69
N LEU A 187 -33.00 -24.22 37.45
CA LEU A 187 -34.03 -24.56 36.47
C LEU A 187 -34.06 -26.07 36.21
N LYS A 188 -32.89 -26.73 36.18
CA LYS A 188 -32.79 -28.18 36.02
C LYS A 188 -33.38 -28.94 37.20
N VAL A 189 -33.06 -28.56 38.44
CA VAL A 189 -33.65 -29.16 39.66
C VAL A 189 -35.17 -29.07 39.66
N HIS A 190 -35.71 -28.00 39.08
CA HIS A 190 -37.16 -27.76 38.99
C HIS A 190 -37.81 -28.27 37.69
N ASN A 191 -37.11 -29.05 36.88
CA ASN A 191 -37.57 -29.59 35.59
C ASN A 191 -38.08 -28.51 34.60
N ASP A 192 -37.51 -27.31 34.65
CA ASP A 192 -37.87 -26.21 33.75
C ASP A 192 -37.07 -26.28 32.44
N PRO A 193 -37.71 -26.46 31.27
CA PRO A 193 -37.00 -26.71 30.00
C PRO A 193 -36.05 -25.58 29.58
N GLU A 194 -36.21 -24.36 30.11
CA GLU A 194 -35.31 -23.25 29.83
C GLU A 194 -33.87 -23.48 30.33
N TRP A 195 -33.65 -24.46 31.22
CA TRP A 195 -32.30 -24.77 31.74
C TRP A 195 -31.27 -24.98 30.62
N LYS A 196 -31.69 -25.52 29.47
CA LYS A 196 -30.82 -25.76 28.31
C LYS A 196 -30.25 -24.46 27.71
N VAL A 197 -31.05 -23.40 27.65
CA VAL A 197 -30.63 -22.10 27.09
C VAL A 197 -29.52 -21.49 27.94
N TYR A 198 -29.71 -21.50 29.26
CA TYR A 198 -28.72 -20.95 30.20
C TYR A 198 -27.46 -21.80 30.26
N ALA A 199 -27.61 -23.11 30.15
CA ALA A 199 -26.48 -24.00 30.16
C ALA A 199 -25.66 -23.94 28.87
N ALA A 200 -26.27 -23.79 27.69
CA ALA A 200 -25.55 -23.51 26.44
C ALA A 200 -24.77 -22.19 26.52
N LYS A 201 -25.35 -21.14 27.12
CA LYS A 201 -24.64 -19.88 27.38
C LYS A 201 -23.46 -20.06 28.34
N ALA A 202 -23.67 -20.78 29.44
CA ALA A 202 -22.61 -21.08 30.40
C ALA A 202 -21.45 -21.84 29.75
N ILE A 203 -21.74 -22.89 28.96
CA ILE A 203 -20.73 -23.66 28.21
C ILE A 203 -19.91 -22.73 27.31
N LYS A 204 -20.57 -21.90 26.51
CA LYS A 204 -19.89 -20.98 25.59
C LYS A 204 -18.89 -20.07 26.32
N ILE A 205 -19.28 -19.53 27.47
CA ILE A 205 -18.40 -18.65 28.26
C ILE A 205 -17.27 -19.47 28.92
N PHE A 206 -17.61 -20.62 29.51
CA PHE A 206 -16.63 -21.48 30.15
C PHE A 206 -15.55 -21.94 29.16
N GLU A 207 -15.93 -22.38 27.97
CA GLU A 207 -15.00 -22.80 26.91
C GLU A 207 -14.00 -21.72 26.54
N VAL A 208 -14.37 -20.45 26.61
CA VAL A 208 -13.42 -19.35 26.43
C VAL A 208 -12.56 -19.20 27.68
N THR A 209 -13.16 -19.04 28.85
CA THR A 209 -12.42 -18.76 30.11
C THR A 209 -11.45 -19.87 30.51
N THR A 210 -11.74 -21.15 30.25
CA THR A 210 -10.84 -22.29 30.55
C THR A 210 -9.62 -22.35 29.62
N THR A 211 -9.64 -21.65 28.48
CA THR A 211 -8.46 -21.52 27.61
C THR A 211 -7.50 -20.42 28.07
N ILE A 212 -7.93 -19.58 29.01
CA ILE A 212 -7.14 -18.48 29.54
C ILE A 212 -6.20 -19.02 30.63
N SER A 213 -4.91 -18.71 30.49
CA SER A 213 -3.90 -19.13 31.46
C SER A 213 -4.17 -18.49 32.83
N GLY A 214 -4.07 -19.29 33.90
CA GLY A 214 -4.32 -18.83 35.27
C GLY A 214 -5.80 -18.73 35.66
N HIS A 215 -6.72 -19.29 34.87
CA HIS A 215 -8.12 -19.35 35.25
C HIS A 215 -8.35 -20.19 36.51
N ASP A 216 -9.47 -19.94 37.21
CA ASP A 216 -9.82 -20.68 38.43
C ASP A 216 -10.34 -22.09 38.12
N ALA A 217 -9.87 -23.10 38.86
CA ALA A 217 -10.20 -24.52 38.63
C ALA A 217 -11.71 -24.83 38.73
N SER A 218 -12.51 -23.97 39.38
CA SER A 218 -13.96 -24.13 39.40
C SER A 218 -14.60 -23.97 38.02
N HIS A 219 -13.95 -23.30 37.07
CA HIS A 219 -14.40 -23.22 35.68
C HIS A 219 -14.40 -24.59 34.99
N ASP A 220 -13.30 -25.35 35.12
CA ASP A 220 -13.19 -26.70 34.57
C ASP A 220 -14.23 -27.64 35.17
N GLN A 221 -14.42 -27.56 36.48
CA GLN A 221 -15.40 -28.37 37.20
C GLN A 221 -16.82 -28.07 36.72
N ALA A 222 -17.20 -26.80 36.64
CA ALA A 222 -18.51 -26.39 36.16
C ALA A 222 -18.75 -26.80 34.69
N LEU A 223 -17.75 -26.63 33.82
CA LEU A 223 -17.82 -27.06 32.43
C LEU A 223 -18.00 -28.58 32.31
N SER A 224 -17.31 -29.37 33.13
CA SER A 224 -17.47 -30.82 33.18
C SER A 224 -18.89 -31.23 33.59
N ILE A 225 -19.47 -30.55 34.59
CA ILE A 225 -20.86 -30.78 35.04
C ILE A 225 -21.87 -30.46 33.93
N LEU A 226 -21.68 -29.33 33.24
CA LEU A 226 -22.54 -28.91 32.13
C LEU A 226 -22.50 -29.91 30.98
N ARG A 227 -21.31 -30.37 30.58
CA ARG A 227 -21.16 -31.37 29.50
C ARG A 227 -21.77 -32.73 29.85
N LYS A 228 -21.64 -33.17 31.10
CA LYS A 228 -22.28 -34.40 31.58
C LYS A 228 -23.81 -34.32 31.66
N SER A 229 -24.38 -33.11 31.55
CA SER A 229 -25.82 -32.88 31.64
C SER A 229 -26.57 -33.15 30.34
N GLY A 230 -25.89 -33.56 29.26
CA GLY A 230 -26.51 -33.97 28.00
C GLY A 230 -26.98 -32.80 27.13
N ILE A 231 -26.17 -31.74 27.06
CA ILE A 231 -26.36 -30.57 26.19
C ILE A 231 -25.51 -30.75 24.94
#